data_AF-A0A8E2B0J6-F1
#
_entry.id   AF-A0A8E2B0J6-F1
#
_cell.length_a   1.000
_cell.length_b   1.000
_cell.length_c   1.000
_cell.angle_alpha   90.00
_cell.angle_beta   90.00
_cell.angle_gamma   90.00
#
_symmetry.space_group_name_H-M   'P 1'
#
loop_
_entity.id
_entity.type
_entity.pdbx_description
1 polymer ?
#
loop_
_entity_poly.entity_id
_entity_poly.type
_entity_poly.pdbx_seq_one_letter_code
_entity_poly.pdbx_strand_id
1 'polypeptide(L)'
;RPPPDLAIRSSDGVVFYVQKAILCIASHTFAAMCGGTDSFARFEEPGLPGLILTEDAKTLDALFRICYPVENPELKSVAVIFAVMEASRKYMVDVGTHACIKAIMHPDFLKQDPFSVFAIACHFQLTDDAHVAAKETL
;
A
#
# COMPACT_ATOMS: atom_id res chain seq x y z
N ARG A 1 -20.74 3.33 11.60
CA ARG A 1 -19.90 2.57 10.64
C ARG A 1 -20.42 1.13 10.64
N PRO A 2 -20.59 0.48 9.47
CA PRO A 2 -20.98 -0.93 9.43
C PRO A 2 -19.94 -1.80 10.14
N PRO A 3 -20.33 -2.97 10.69
CA PRO A 3 -19.38 -3.92 11.27
C PRO A 3 -18.45 -4.48 10.17
N PRO A 4 -17.20 -4.82 10.50
CA PRO A 4 -16.27 -5.43 9.55
C PRO A 4 -16.82 -6.76 9.04
N ASP A 5 -16.50 -7.11 7.79
CA ASP A 5 -16.95 -8.34 7.11
C ASP A 5 -15.78 -9.19 6.59
N LEU A 6 -14.54 -8.79 6.90
CA LEU A 6 -13.29 -9.48 6.57
C LEU A 6 -12.22 -9.17 7.62
N ALA A 7 -11.45 -10.20 7.97
CA ALA A 7 -10.24 -10.07 8.76
C ALA A 7 -9.01 -10.31 7.88
N ILE A 8 -8.01 -9.43 7.96
CA ILE A 8 -6.74 -9.56 7.25
C ILE A 8 -5.62 -9.61 8.26
N ARG A 9 -4.79 -10.65 8.22
CA ARG A 9 -3.59 -10.77 9.04
C ARG A 9 -2.35 -10.41 8.24
N SER A 10 -1.53 -9.52 8.78
CA SER A 10 -0.21 -9.18 8.25
C SER A 10 0.80 -10.31 8.49
N SER A 11 1.98 -10.21 7.87
CA SER A 11 3.07 -11.19 8.06
C SER A 11 3.68 -11.17 9.47
N ASP A 12 3.63 -10.03 10.16
CA ASP A 12 4.02 -9.85 11.56
C ASP A 12 2.86 -10.13 12.55
N GLY A 13 1.74 -10.66 12.08
CA GLY A 13 0.69 -11.26 12.91
C GLY A 13 -0.40 -10.30 13.40
N VAL A 14 -0.39 -9.04 12.97
CA VAL A 14 -1.44 -8.06 13.31
C VAL A 14 -2.69 -8.32 12.47
N VAL A 15 -3.86 -8.32 13.12
CA VAL A 15 -5.15 -8.54 12.46
C VAL A 15 -5.88 -7.21 12.27
N PHE A 16 -6.25 -6.94 11.02
CA PHE A 16 -7.05 -5.80 10.58
C PHE A 16 -8.47 -6.25 10.30
N TYR A 17 -9.43 -5.56 10.90
CA TYR A 17 -10.85 -5.77 10.64
C TYR A 17 -11.34 -4.73 9.65
N VAL A 18 -11.69 -5.17 8.44
CA VAL A 18 -11.92 -4.32 7.28
C VAL A 18 -13.28 -4.61 6.65
N GLN A 19 -13.71 -3.69 5.78
CA GLN A 19 -14.83 -3.79 4.86
C GLN A 19 -14.34 -4.27 3.48
N LYS A 20 -14.82 -5.44 3.04
CA LYS A 20 -14.56 -6.01 1.71
C LYS A 20 -14.91 -5.02 0.63
N ALA A 21 -16.09 -4.40 0.73
CA ALA A 21 -16.58 -3.48 -0.29
C ALA A 21 -15.57 -2.37 -0.63
N ILE A 22 -14.92 -1.79 0.39
CA ILE A 22 -13.92 -0.72 0.18
C ILE A 22 -12.69 -1.27 -0.54
N LEU A 23 -12.19 -2.44 -0.12
CA LEU A 23 -11.03 -3.05 -0.77
C LEU A 23 -11.32 -3.51 -2.21
N CYS A 24 -12.50 -4.07 -2.46
CA CYS A 24 -12.96 -4.45 -3.79
C CYS A 24 -13.10 -3.25 -4.74
N ILE A 25 -13.58 -2.11 -4.24
CA ILE A 25 -13.66 -0.86 -5.02
C ILE A 25 -12.25 -0.34 -5.32
N ALA A 26 -11.35 -0.40 -4.34
CA ALA A 26 -9.98 0.08 -4.50
C ALA A 26 -9.14 -0.81 -5.44
N SER A 27 -9.48 -2.10 -5.58
CA SER A 27 -8.70 -3.05 -6.37
C SER A 27 -9.49 -4.30 -6.79
N HIS A 28 -9.33 -4.65 -8.07
CA HIS A 28 -9.80 -5.92 -8.63
C HIS A 28 -9.07 -7.14 -8.04
N THR A 29 -7.79 -6.99 -7.67
CA THR A 29 -7.02 -8.06 -7.01
C THR A 29 -7.60 -8.38 -5.64
N PHE A 30 -7.96 -7.35 -4.86
CA PHE A 30 -8.66 -7.57 -3.59
C PHE A 30 -10.05 -8.16 -3.80
N ALA A 31 -10.78 -7.75 -4.85
CA ALA A 31 -12.06 -8.36 -5.18
C ALA A 31 -11.94 -9.86 -5.45
N ALA A 32 -10.92 -10.29 -6.22
CA ALA A 32 -10.63 -11.69 -6.47
C ALA A 32 -10.26 -12.45 -5.18
N MET A 33 -9.43 -11.86 -4.31
CA MET A 33 -9.06 -12.44 -3.01
C MET A 33 -10.27 -12.62 -2.08
N CYS A 34 -11.16 -11.64 -2.06
CA CYS A 34 -12.40 -11.70 -1.27
C CYS A 34 -13.39 -12.73 -1.83
N GLY A 35 -13.37 -12.97 -3.15
CA GLY A 35 -14.24 -13.89 -3.87
C GLY A 35 -13.98 -15.38 -3.65
N GLY A 36 -12.91 -15.75 -2.94
CA GLY A 36 -12.75 -17.11 -2.40
C GLY A 36 -12.02 -18.11 -3.29
N THR A 37 -11.09 -17.69 -4.16
CA THR A 37 -10.20 -18.67 -4.81
C THR A 37 -9.28 -19.33 -3.77
N ASP A 38 -9.08 -20.64 -3.87
CA ASP A 38 -8.23 -21.46 -2.97
C ASP A 38 -6.74 -21.09 -3.02
N SER A 39 -6.35 -20.14 -3.87
CA SER A 39 -4.98 -19.71 -4.08
C SER A 39 -4.41 -18.81 -2.98
N PHE A 40 -5.25 -18.31 -2.06
CA PHE A 40 -4.83 -17.34 -1.05
C PHE A 40 -4.79 -17.96 0.34
N ALA A 41 -3.73 -17.62 1.10
CA ALA A 41 -3.56 -18.07 2.46
C ALA A 41 -4.70 -17.53 3.35
N ARG A 42 -5.36 -18.45 4.06
CA ARG A 42 -6.48 -18.15 4.97
C ARG A 42 -6.06 -18.41 6.41
N PHE A 43 -6.79 -17.81 7.34
CA PHE A 43 -6.71 -18.16 8.76
C PHE A 43 -8.12 -18.20 9.35
N GLU A 44 -8.25 -18.91 10.46
CA GLU A 44 -9.51 -18.96 11.21
C GLU A 44 -9.65 -17.68 12.04
N GLU A 45 -10.74 -16.95 11.81
CA GLU A 45 -11.15 -15.82 12.63
C GLU A 45 -12.61 -16.02 13.05
N PRO A 46 -12.96 -15.90 14.34
CA PRO A 46 -14.32 -16.13 14.81
C PRO A 46 -15.36 -15.24 14.11
N GLY A 47 -16.24 -15.88 13.34
CA GLY A 47 -17.38 -15.20 12.70
C GLY A 47 -17.03 -14.36 11.46
N LEU A 48 -15.78 -14.36 11.00
CA LEU A 48 -15.33 -13.61 9.83
C LEU A 48 -14.41 -14.46 8.93
N PRO A 49 -14.43 -14.24 7.61
CA PRO A 49 -13.42 -14.83 6.74
C PRO A 49 -12.06 -14.19 7.02
N GLY A 50 -11.01 -15.02 7.17
CA GLY A 50 -9.64 -14.57 7.37
C GLY A 50 -8.79 -14.67 6.11
N LEU A 51 -8.02 -13.62 5.80
CA LEU A 51 -6.99 -13.57 4.74
C LEU A 51 -5.62 -13.29 5.35
N ILE A 52 -4.57 -13.96 4.90
CA ILE A 52 -3.19 -13.65 5.27
C ILE A 52 -2.53 -12.94 4.10
N LEU A 53 -1.96 -11.76 4.35
CA LEU A 53 -1.14 -11.03 3.40
C LEU A 53 0.33 -11.06 3.85
N THR A 54 1.24 -10.85 2.90
CA THR A 54 2.69 -11.00 3.14
C THR A 54 3.35 -9.72 3.67
N GLU A 55 2.65 -8.59 3.57
CA GLU A 55 3.12 -7.29 4.05
C GLU A 55 2.96 -7.18 5.56
N ASP A 56 3.84 -6.39 6.17
CA ASP A 56 3.79 -6.09 7.60
C ASP A 56 2.60 -5.17 7.95
N ALA A 57 2.32 -5.06 9.24
CA ALA A 57 1.21 -4.27 9.74
C ALA A 57 1.32 -2.79 9.33
N LYS A 58 2.54 -2.24 9.31
CA LYS A 58 2.76 -0.82 9.00
C LYS A 58 2.41 -0.50 7.55
N THR A 59 2.78 -1.38 6.64
CA THR A 59 2.52 -1.27 5.20
C THR A 59 1.03 -1.43 4.92
N LEU A 60 0.39 -2.43 5.53
CA LEU A 60 -1.05 -2.66 5.37
C LEU A 60 -1.89 -1.54 5.98
N ASP A 61 -1.53 -1.03 7.17
CA ASP A 61 -2.22 0.12 7.78
C ASP A 61 -2.20 1.32 6.84
N ALA A 62 -1.03 1.66 6.29
CA ALA A 62 -0.89 2.77 5.35
C ALA A 62 -1.74 2.53 4.09
N LEU A 63 -1.63 1.36 3.47
CA LEU A 63 -2.39 1.04 2.26
C LEU A 63 -3.90 1.08 2.50
N PHE A 64 -4.38 0.49 3.60
CA PHE A 64 -5.80 0.52 3.95
C PHE A 64 -6.28 1.93 4.25
N ARG A 65 -5.52 2.74 4.97
CA ARG A 65 -5.89 4.14 5.22
C ARG A 65 -5.99 4.96 3.93
N ILE A 66 -5.19 4.66 2.90
CA ILE A 66 -5.32 5.28 1.57
C ILE A 66 -6.63 4.85 0.88
N CYS A 67 -7.03 3.58 1.02
CA CYS A 67 -8.28 3.08 0.43
C CYS A 67 -9.55 3.59 1.14
N TYR A 68 -9.44 3.96 2.41
CA TYR A 68 -10.58 4.34 3.23
C TYR A 68 -10.79 5.86 3.23
N PRO A 69 -12.03 6.34 3.39
CA PRO A 69 -12.31 7.77 3.56
C PRO A 69 -11.95 8.22 4.99
N VAL A 70 -10.67 8.10 5.32
CA VAL A 70 -10.07 8.49 6.60
C VAL A 70 -8.85 9.38 6.33
N GLU A 71 -8.19 9.83 7.39
CA GLU A 71 -6.95 10.57 7.24
C GLU A 71 -5.86 9.68 6.62
N ASN A 72 -5.27 10.17 5.53
CA ASN A 72 -4.16 9.53 4.86
C ASN A 72 -3.00 9.24 5.82
N PRO A 73 -2.27 8.13 5.64
CA PRO A 73 -1.13 7.82 6.48
C PRO A 73 0.00 8.83 6.25
N GLU A 74 0.79 9.07 7.29
CA GLU A 74 2.02 9.85 7.15
C GLU A 74 3.14 8.94 6.61
N LEU A 75 3.52 9.14 5.35
CA LEU A 75 4.60 8.40 4.71
C LEU A 75 5.95 9.10 4.96
N LYS A 76 6.49 8.95 6.18
CA LYS A 76 7.65 9.73 6.69
C LYS A 76 9.04 9.21 6.31
N SER A 77 9.14 8.10 5.59
CA SER A 77 10.46 7.55 5.22
C SER A 77 10.40 6.86 3.87
N VAL A 78 11.50 6.95 3.13
CA VAL A 78 11.73 6.26 1.86
C VAL A 78 11.39 4.76 1.96
N ALA A 79 11.85 4.07 3.00
CA ALA A 79 11.59 2.64 3.19
C ALA A 79 10.09 2.30 3.31
N VAL A 80 9.33 3.12 4.05
CA VAL A 80 7.88 2.96 4.17
C VAL A 80 7.19 3.26 2.84
N ILE A 81 7.58 4.33 2.15
CA ILE A 81 7.01 4.65 0.84
C ILE A 81 7.26 3.53 -0.16
N PHE A 82 8.48 2.97 -0.17
CA PHE A 82 8.83 1.84 -1.02
C PHE A 82 7.94 0.63 -0.75
N ALA A 83 7.82 0.19 0.51
CA ALA A 83 7.00 -0.95 0.89
C ALA A 83 5.52 -0.76 0.53
N VAL A 84 4.97 0.44 0.78
CA VAL A 84 3.57 0.75 0.42
C VAL A 84 3.39 0.83 -1.10
N MET A 85 4.39 1.32 -1.84
CA MET A 85 4.35 1.34 -3.31
C MET A 85 4.42 -0.08 -3.89
N GLU A 86 5.26 -0.97 -3.36
CA GLU A 86 5.29 -2.38 -3.74
C GLU A 86 3.94 -3.06 -3.47
N ALA A 87 3.37 -2.87 -2.29
CA ALA A 87 2.07 -3.40 -1.93
C ALA A 87 0.96 -2.84 -2.84
N SER A 88 0.99 -1.53 -3.12
CA SER A 88 0.03 -0.87 -4.02
C SER A 88 0.09 -1.46 -5.42
N ARG A 89 1.28 -1.71 -5.96
CA ARG A 89 1.43 -2.37 -7.27
C ARG A 89 0.99 -3.81 -7.26
N LYS A 90 1.40 -4.58 -6.24
CA LYS A 90 1.05 -5.99 -6.07
C LYS A 90 -0.47 -6.19 -6.01
N TYR A 91 -1.15 -5.33 -5.27
CA TYR A 91 -2.60 -5.37 -5.13
C TYR A 91 -3.31 -4.48 -6.14
N MET A 92 -2.65 -3.89 -7.14
CA MET A 92 -3.27 -3.01 -8.13
C MET A 92 -4.17 -1.91 -7.52
N VAL A 93 -3.68 -1.26 -6.47
CA VAL A 93 -4.32 -0.13 -5.80
C VAL A 93 -3.73 1.16 -6.36
N ASP A 94 -4.30 1.66 -7.45
CA ASP A 94 -3.75 2.82 -8.18
C ASP A 94 -3.66 4.07 -7.30
N VAL A 95 -4.66 4.31 -6.46
CA VAL A 95 -4.67 5.44 -5.50
C VAL A 95 -3.49 5.36 -4.51
N GLY A 96 -3.08 4.14 -4.14
CA GLY A 96 -1.91 3.87 -3.31
C GLY A 96 -0.62 4.26 -4.01
N THR A 97 -0.48 3.85 -5.27
CA THR A 97 0.66 4.21 -6.11
C THR A 97 0.78 5.74 -6.24
N HIS A 98 -0.31 6.44 -6.58
CA HIS A 98 -0.31 7.90 -6.70
C HIS A 98 0.02 8.61 -5.37
N ALA A 99 -0.51 8.12 -4.25
CA ALA A 99 -0.19 8.67 -2.93
C ALA A 99 1.30 8.53 -2.60
N CYS A 100 1.91 7.39 -2.94
CA CYS A 100 3.33 7.14 -2.73
C CYS A 100 4.21 8.02 -3.62
N ILE A 101 3.85 8.21 -4.89
CA ILE A 101 4.56 9.13 -5.81
C ILE A 101 4.51 10.55 -5.27
N LYS A 102 3.33 11.02 -4.87
CA LYS A 102 3.17 12.36 -4.27
C LYS A 102 4.02 12.53 -3.01
N ALA A 103 4.11 11.50 -2.17
CA ALA A 103 4.92 11.54 -0.97
C ALA A 103 6.43 11.58 -1.27
N ILE A 104 6.94 10.71 -2.15
CA ILE A 104 8.37 10.63 -2.44
C ILE A 104 8.89 11.86 -3.21
N MET A 105 8.03 12.49 -4.02
CA MET A 105 8.34 13.71 -4.75
C MET A 105 8.18 14.99 -3.91
N HIS A 106 7.85 14.87 -2.61
CA HIS A 106 7.81 16.03 -1.73
C HIS A 106 9.21 16.68 -1.62
N PRO A 107 9.32 18.03 -1.63
CA PRO A 107 10.61 18.71 -1.60
C PRO A 107 11.53 18.31 -0.43
N ASP A 108 10.95 17.91 0.70
CA ASP A 108 11.73 17.45 1.85
C ASP A 108 12.51 16.17 1.54
N PHE A 109 11.91 15.20 0.85
CA PHE A 109 12.60 13.97 0.43
C PHE A 109 13.59 14.24 -0.70
N LEU A 110 13.20 15.06 -1.69
CA LEU A 110 14.09 15.43 -2.80
C LEU A 110 15.37 16.13 -2.30
N LYS A 111 15.28 16.95 -1.26
CA LYS A 111 16.45 17.63 -0.68
C LYS A 111 17.24 16.75 0.28
N GLN A 112 16.56 15.91 1.06
CA GLN A 112 17.21 15.10 2.09
C GLN A 112 17.93 13.89 1.50
N ASP A 113 17.34 13.24 0.49
CA ASP A 113 17.87 12.02 -0.11
C ASP A 113 17.45 11.88 -1.59
N PRO A 114 17.94 12.76 -2.48
CA PRO A 114 17.58 12.75 -3.91
C PRO A 114 17.97 11.43 -4.60
N PHE A 115 19.03 10.77 -4.14
CA PHE A 115 19.48 9.50 -4.70
C PHE A 115 18.45 8.38 -4.47
N SER A 116 17.93 8.25 -3.25
CA SER A 116 16.88 7.27 -2.98
C SER A 116 15.59 7.58 -3.75
N VAL A 117 15.20 8.85 -3.87
CA VAL A 117 14.04 9.25 -4.67
C VAL A 117 14.23 8.85 -6.14
N PHE A 118 15.39 9.13 -6.72
CA PHE A 118 15.74 8.72 -8.07
C PHE A 118 15.71 7.20 -8.25
N ALA A 119 16.32 6.45 -7.33
CA ALA A 119 16.36 4.98 -7.37
C ALA A 119 14.95 4.37 -7.33
N ILE A 120 14.05 4.90 -6.48
CA ILE A 120 12.64 4.50 -6.43
C ILE A 120 11.94 4.81 -7.74
N ALA A 121 12.10 6.04 -8.26
CA ALA A 121 11.49 6.43 -9.52
C ALA A 121 11.91 5.52 -10.68
N CYS A 122 13.20 5.17 -10.76
CA CYS A 122 13.71 4.19 -11.73
C CYS A 122 13.14 2.79 -11.51
N HIS A 123 13.14 2.30 -10.26
CA HIS A 123 12.66 0.95 -9.92
C HIS A 123 11.20 0.76 -10.34
N PHE A 124 10.36 1.78 -10.11
CA PHE A 124 8.95 1.75 -10.44
C PHE A 124 8.61 2.28 -11.84
N GLN A 125 9.61 2.60 -12.68
CA GLN A 125 9.45 3.07 -14.06
C GLN A 125 8.66 4.39 -14.18
N LEU A 126 8.87 5.28 -13.22
CA LEU A 126 8.27 6.61 -13.17
C LEU A 126 9.14 7.61 -13.95
N THR A 127 9.15 7.49 -15.28
CA THR A 127 10.13 8.17 -16.15
C THR A 127 10.16 9.70 -15.96
N ASP A 128 9.00 10.35 -15.88
CA ASP A 128 8.92 11.80 -15.71
C ASP A 128 9.42 12.23 -14.32
N ASP A 129 9.04 11.49 -13.27
CA ASP A 129 9.47 11.73 -11.89
C ASP A 129 10.98 11.49 -11.73
N ALA A 130 11.52 10.47 -12.40
CA ALA A 130 12.95 10.15 -12.40
C ALA A 130 13.79 11.29 -13.01
N HIS A 131 13.29 11.95 -14.07
CA HIS A 131 13.95 13.12 -14.66
C HIS A 131 13.96 14.33 -13.73
N VAL A 132 12.90 14.52 -12.94
CA VAL A 132 12.85 15.59 -11.93
C VAL A 132 13.83 15.29 -10.80
N ALA A 133 13.81 14.08 -10.24
CA ALA A 133 14.70 13.68 -9.15
C ALA A 133 16.17 13.73 -9.56
N ALA A 134 16.52 13.31 -10.78
CA ALA A 134 17.90 13.32 -11.27
C ALA A 134 18.54 14.72 -11.29
N LYS A 135 17.74 15.78 -11.50
CA LYS A 135 18.24 17.17 -11.50
C LYS A 135 18.67 17.66 -10.12
N GLU A 136 18.11 17.07 -9.05
CA GLU A 136 18.44 17.43 -7.67
C GLU A 136 19.60 16.60 -7.11
N THR A 137 20.07 15.57 -7.83
CA THR A 137 21.20 14.72 -7.44
C THR A 137 22.55 15.26 -7.93
N LEU A 138 22.56 16.20 -8.89
CA LEU A 138 23.75 16.75 -9.58
C LEU A 138 24.04 18.18 -9.11
#